data_AF-A0A2H6FXV6-F1
#
_entry.id   AF-A0A2H6FXV6-F1
#
_cell.length_a   1.000
_cell.length_b   1.000
_cell.length_c   1.000
_cell.angle_alpha   90.00
_cell.angle_beta   90.00
_cell.angle_gamma   90.00
#
_symmetry.space_group_name_H-M   'P 1'
#
loop_
_entity.id
_entity.type
_entity.pdbx_description
1 polymer ?
#
loop_
_entity_poly.entity_id
_entity_poly.type
_entity_poly.pdbx_seq_one_letter_code
_entity_poly.pdbx_strand_id
1 'polypeptide(L)' 'MTELEKLKHLLQHWMEHNEAHVKTYSEWASKAESLGEKELADILEQIAAETKKQEELFLRASKIIG' A
#
# COMPACT_ATOMS: atom_id res chain seq x y z
N MET A 1 -24.79 -6.19 10.13
CA MET A 1 -23.83 -5.35 9.39
C MET A 1 -24.45 -5.00 8.05
N THR A 2 -24.58 -3.72 7.74
CA THR A 2 -24.99 -3.22 6.42
C THR A 2 -23.83 -3.38 5.43
N GLU A 3 -24.12 -3.28 4.12
CA GLU A 3 -23.06 -3.28 3.10
C GLU A 3 -22.06 -2.14 3.29
N LEU A 4 -22.50 -0.98 3.81
CA LEU A 4 -21.63 0.16 4.11
C LEU A 4 -20.71 -0.14 5.30
N GLU A 5 -21.23 -0.74 6.38
CA GLU A 5 -20.40 -1.16 7.52
C GLU A 5 -19.37 -2.22 7.09
N LYS A 6 -19.77 -3.16 6.21
CA LYS A 6 -18.86 -4.14 5.62
C LYS A 6 -17.77 -3.47 4.80
N LEU A 7 -18.14 -2.49 3.97
CA LEU A 7 -17.18 -1.73 3.17
C LEU A 7 -16.21 -0.95 4.06
N LYS A 8 -16.67 -0.35 5.16
CA LYS A 8 -15.80 0.32 6.13
C LYS A 8 -14.72 -0.62 6.69
N HIS A 9 -15.10 -1.84 7.09
CA HIS A 9 -14.14 -2.85 7.53
C HIS A 9 -13.16 -3.27 6.44
N LEU A 10 -13.63 -3.41 5.20
CA LEU A 10 -12.75 -3.73 4.06
C LEU A 10 -11.74 -2.61 3.77
N LEU A 11 -12.15 -1.33 3.82
CA LEU A 11 -11.25 -0.19 3.62
C LEU A 11 -10.12 -0.20 4.66
N GLN A 12 -10.44 -0.44 5.94
CA GLN A 12 -9.44 -0.54 7.00
C GLN A 12 -8.50 -1.74 6.78
N HIS A 13 -9.05 -2.89 6.40
CA HIS A 13 -8.26 -4.08 6.10
C HIS A 13 -7.28 -3.88 4.93
N TRP A 14 -7.72 -3.18 3.88
CA TRP A 14 -6.85 -2.87 2.74
C TRP A 14 -5.73 -1.89 3.10
N MET A 15 -5.99 -0.92 3.98
CA MET A 15 -4.95 -0.03 4.53
C MET A 15 -3.87 -0.82 5.30
N GLU A 16 -4.29 -1.72 6.20
CA GLU A 16 -3.36 -2.59 6.94
C GLU A 16 -2.53 -3.47 6.00
N HIS A 17 -3.15 -4.02 4.94
CA HIS A 17 -2.43 -4.78 3.92
C HIS A 17 -1.47 -3.94 3.09
N ASN A 18 -1.83 -2.70 2.76
CA ASN A 18 -0.96 -1.79 2.04
C ASN A 18 0.32 -1.50 2.82
N GLU A 19 0.24 -1.31 4.14
CA GLU A 19 1.44 -1.14 4.98
C GLU A 19 2.38 -2.34 4.88
N ALA A 20 1.84 -3.57 4.93
CA ALA A 20 2.62 -4.79 4.76
C ALA A 20 3.25 -4.88 3.36
N HIS A 21 2.51 -4.52 2.31
CA HIS A 21 3.00 -4.49 0.94
C HIS A 21 4.13 -3.48 0.75
N VAL A 22 3.97 -2.25 1.22
CA VAL A 22 5.01 -1.20 1.16
C VAL A 22 6.31 -1.70 1.77
N LYS A 23 6.24 -2.31 2.97
CA LYS A 23 7.42 -2.87 3.63
C LYS A 23 8.10 -3.94 2.76
N THR A 24 7.33 -4.90 2.25
CA THR A 24 7.88 -5.97 1.41
C THR A 24 8.47 -5.43 0.10
N TYR A 25 7.84 -4.44 -0.54
CA TYR A 25 8.36 -3.85 -1.77
C TYR A 25 9.69 -3.13 -1.54
N SER A 26 9.80 -2.32 -0.48
CA SER A 26 11.06 -1.63 -0.15
C SER A 26 12.17 -2.60 0.28
N GLU A 27 11.85 -3.69 0.97
CA GLU A 27 12.81 -4.76 1.28
C GLU A 27 13.36 -5.40 -0.01
N TRP A 28 12.50 -5.67 -0.99
CA TRP A 28 12.91 -6.23 -2.27
C TRP A 28 13.62 -5.22 -3.17
N ALA A 29 13.26 -3.95 -3.11
CA ALA A 29 13.99 -2.89 -3.79
C ALA A 29 15.44 -2.81 -3.30
N SER A 30 15.62 -2.79 -1.97
CA SER A 30 16.95 -2.82 -1.34
C SER A 30 17.75 -4.06 -1.77
N LYS A 31 17.09 -5.22 -1.87
CA LYS A 31 17.72 -6.45 -2.35
C LYS A 31 18.08 -6.38 -3.83
N ALA A 32 17.21 -5.85 -4.69
CA ALA A 32 17.47 -5.66 -6.11
C ALA A 32 18.67 -4.73 -6.33
N GLU A 33 18.75 -3.63 -5.57
CA GLU A 33 19.90 -2.73 -5.59
C GLU A 33 21.20 -3.45 -5.21
N SER A 34 21.18 -4.27 -4.15
CA SER A 34 22.33 -5.08 -3.72
C SER A 34 22.81 -6.10 -4.77
N LEU A 35 21.93 -6.48 -5.70
CA LEU A 35 22.22 -7.40 -6.80
C LEU A 35 22.68 -6.67 -8.07
N GLY A 36 22.77 -5.34 -8.04
CA GLY A 36 23.15 -4.51 -9.20
C GLY A 36 21.98 -4.15 -10.14
N GLU A 37 20.76 -4.55 -9.80
CA GLU A 37 19.56 -4.35 -10.62
C GLU A 37 18.88 -3.01 -10.28
N LYS A 38 19.57 -1.90 -10.61
CA LYS A 38 19.14 -0.55 -10.19
C LYS A 38 17.77 -0.15 -10.72
N GLU A 39 17.49 -0.39 -12.00
CA GLU A 39 16.20 -0.03 -12.61
C GLU A 39 15.04 -0.80 -11.94
N LEU A 40 15.25 -2.07 -11.60
CA LEU A 40 14.26 -2.87 -10.88
C LEU A 40 14.02 -2.33 -9.46
N ALA A 41 15.09 -1.94 -8.75
CA ALA A 41 14.99 -1.33 -7.43
C ALA A 41 14.17 -0.03 -7.47
N ASP A 42 14.44 0.85 -8.45
CA ASP A 42 13.73 2.11 -8.64
C ASP A 42 12.23 1.87 -8.91
N ILE A 43 11.88 0.86 -9.73
CA ILE A 43 10.49 0.49 -10.00
C ILE A 43 9.80 -0.03 -8.72
N LEU A 44 10.47 -0.86 -7.92
CA LEU A 44 9.91 -1.39 -6.68
C LEU A 44 9.67 -0.30 -5.63
N GLU A 45 10.60 0.66 -5.49
CA GLU A 45 10.39 1.83 -4.64
C GLU A 45 9.25 2.72 -5.15
N GLN A 46 9.11 2.88 -6.47
CA GLN A 46 7.99 3.61 -7.04
C GLN A 46 6.65 2.91 -6.71
N ILE A 47 6.58 1.59 -6.81
CA ILE A 47 5.39 0.82 -6.41
C ILE A 47 5.09 1.06 -4.92
N ALA A 48 6.08 0.98 -4.04
CA ALA A 48 5.91 1.25 -2.60
C ALA A 48 5.37 2.67 -2.35
N ALA A 49 5.92 3.67 -3.04
CA ALA A 49 5.48 5.06 -2.92
C ALA A 49 4.03 5.26 -3.41
N GLU A 50 3.66 4.65 -4.55
CA GLU A 50 2.28 4.73 -5.07
C GLU A 50 1.29 4.00 -4.15
N THR A 51 1.65 2.83 -3.60
CA THR A 51 0.82 2.14 -2.59
C THR A 51 0.61 3.01 -1.36
N LYS A 52 1.64 3.73 -0.90
CA LYS A 52 1.49 4.67 0.22
C LYS A 52 0.56 5.85 -0.10
N LYS A 53 0.53 6.34 -1.34
CA LYS A 53 -0.44 7.37 -1.76
C LYS A 53 -1.88 6.85 -1.78
N GLN A 54 -2.09 5.55 -2.02
CA GLN A 54 -3.43 4.96 -1.94
C GLN A 54 -4.01 5.05 -0.51
N GLU A 55 -3.16 5.03 0.51
CA GLU A 55 -3.58 5.18 1.92
C GLU A 55 -4.40 6.46 2.14
N GLU A 56 -3.99 7.57 1.53
CA GLU A 56 -4.73 8.84 1.60
C GLU A 56 -6.13 8.73 0.99
N LEU A 57 -6.27 7.96 -0.09
CA LEU A 57 -7.56 7.70 -0.73
C LEU A 57 -8.43 6.78 0.12
N PHE A 58 -7.87 5.74 0.72
CA PHE A 58 -8.61 4.86 1.65
C PHE A 58 -9.08 5.62 2.89
N LEU A 59 -8.24 6.46 3.49
CA LEU A 59 -8.59 7.32 4.60
C LEU A 59 -9.71 8.33 4.24
N ARG A 60 -9.69 8.88 3.02
CA ARG A 60 -10.77 9.74 2.55
C ARG A 60 -12.06 8.96 2.33
N ALA A 61 -11.98 7.76 1.77
CA ALA A 61 -13.13 6.88 1.54
C ALA A 61 -13.78 6.44 2.86
N SER A 62 -12.97 6.05 3.86
CA SER A 62 -13.49 5.60 5.16
C SER A 62 -14.23 6.71 5.92
N LYS A 63 -13.77 7.96 5.82
CA LYS A 63 -14.44 9.14 6.39
C LYS A 63 -15.82 9.44 5.79
N ILE A 64 -16.07 9.04 4.54
CA ILE A 64 -17.39 9.22 3.89
C ILE A 64 -18.42 8.26 4.48
N ILE A 65 -17.99 7.06 4.87
CA ILE A 65 -18.90 5.99 5.31
C ILE A 65 -19.37 6.18 6.76
N GLY A 66 -18.70 7.04 7.54
CA GLY A 66 -19.05 7.35 8.94
C GLY A 66 -18.51 6.31 9.90
#